data_AF-A0A142X5N3-F1
#
_entry.id   AF-A0A142X5N3-F1
#
_cell.length_a   1.000
_cell.length_b   1.000
_cell.length_c   1.000
_cell.angle_alpha   90.00
_cell.angle_beta   90.00
_cell.angle_gamma   90.00
#
_symmetry.space_group_name_H-M   'P 1'
#
loop_
_entity.id
_entity.type
_entity.pdbx_description
1 polymer ?
#
loop_
_entity_poly.entity_id
_entity_poly.type
_entity_poly.pdbx_seq_one_letter_code
_entity_poly.pdbx_strand_id
1 'polypeptide(L)'
;MRHLATILVFVLAGGLSAAKELSADGPRLYGGRTLSEWDDRIKAFSYSSREAADAVPALIEIVEDAAAPWESRRQAALTLGRMGRPAIEAVPALIRLAGRSSTEETRLWALSALGRFGRLAPEAAPAMISFLNSRGESHLVHMGAAEVLGQIGPAHPAAIPALIDCVSRLGSDPSEVSSGTDLRVACTDVLSLSGAAASPAIPLLLRLMRDPSERLRQAALTTLAAMGPAAEIAALPVAEVLVSDREELTRDRAAEALVAMRAEPVVLRLLSFPRPEIRARIATALSRWSKPPEAVRQVVAEAALQEGDPSVRGAALWADWTWTRDRDRLAPVALRLLENEARIARKAGYRVLREAVPFPLEVESRLESLRGSEDADLRRLADALLRHAKSQEIDAIP
;
A
#
# COMPACT_ATOMS: atom_id res chain seq x y z
N MET A 1 39.06 33.45 -20.34
CA MET A 1 38.04 34.36 -19.77
C MET A 1 36.92 34.57 -20.77
N ARG A 2 35.88 33.74 -20.70
CA ARG A 2 34.50 33.91 -21.20
C ARG A 2 33.84 32.52 -21.16
N HIS A 3 32.57 32.49 -20.76
CA HIS A 3 31.73 31.32 -20.46
C HIS A 3 31.72 30.85 -19.00
N LEU A 4 31.19 31.71 -18.14
CA LEU A 4 30.51 31.37 -16.88
C LEU A 4 29.76 32.64 -16.43
N ALA A 5 28.45 32.73 -16.69
CA ALA A 5 27.45 33.54 -15.96
C ALA A 5 26.20 33.81 -16.82
N THR A 6 25.20 32.90 -16.80
CA THR A 6 23.78 33.29 -16.95
C THR A 6 22.86 32.23 -16.33
N ILE A 7 23.05 31.95 -15.04
CA ILE A 7 22.01 31.42 -14.14
C ILE A 7 21.64 32.59 -13.24
N LEU A 8 20.66 33.40 -13.65
CA LEU A 8 19.81 34.23 -12.80
C LEU A 8 18.89 35.02 -13.73
N VAL A 9 17.59 34.71 -13.70
CA VAL A 9 16.40 35.57 -13.89
C VAL A 9 15.25 34.62 -14.26
N PHE A 10 14.71 33.93 -13.24
CA PHE A 10 13.46 33.16 -13.33
C PHE A 10 12.44 33.60 -12.26
N VAL A 11 12.56 34.84 -11.75
CA VAL A 11 11.75 35.34 -10.62
C VAL A 11 10.83 36.53 -10.97
N LEU A 12 10.78 37.01 -12.22
CA LEU A 12 10.00 38.21 -12.57
C LEU A 12 9.01 38.03 -13.73
N ALA A 13 8.37 36.87 -13.85
CA ALA A 13 7.26 36.66 -14.80
C ALA A 13 5.91 36.31 -14.12
N GLY A 14 5.86 36.21 -12.79
CA GLY A 14 4.63 35.92 -12.04
C GLY A 14 3.80 37.14 -11.63
N GLY A 15 4.26 38.36 -11.91
CA GLY A 15 3.67 39.60 -11.39
C GLY A 15 2.81 40.40 -12.37
N LEU A 16 2.71 40.01 -13.65
CA LEU A 16 2.13 40.89 -14.69
C LEU A 16 0.96 40.31 -15.50
N SER A 17 0.35 39.21 -15.07
CA SER A 17 -0.90 38.71 -15.70
C SER A 17 -2.17 38.97 -14.89
N ALA A 18 -2.09 39.70 -13.76
CA ALA A 18 -3.24 40.05 -12.93
C ALA A 18 -3.86 41.43 -13.26
N ALA A 19 -3.33 42.15 -14.25
CA ALA A 19 -3.68 43.56 -14.49
C ALA A 19 -4.53 43.81 -15.76
N LYS A 20 -5.27 42.82 -16.26
CA LYS A 20 -6.11 43.06 -17.45
C LYS A 20 -7.42 42.28 -17.45
N GLU A 21 -8.29 42.61 -16.49
CA GLU A 21 -9.74 42.50 -16.63
C GLU A 21 -10.44 43.33 -15.53
N LEU A 22 -10.29 44.67 -15.57
CA LEU A 22 -11.28 45.53 -14.93
C LEU A 22 -12.51 45.56 -15.86
N SER A 23 -13.49 44.71 -15.56
CA SER A 23 -14.84 44.85 -16.08
C SER A 23 -15.44 46.17 -15.58
N ALA A 24 -16.37 46.76 -16.33
CA ALA A 24 -17.03 48.03 -15.99
C ALA A 24 -17.84 47.97 -14.67
N ASP A 25 -18.05 46.78 -14.10
CA ASP A 25 -18.93 46.52 -12.96
C ASP A 25 -18.17 46.30 -11.62
N GLY A 26 -16.86 46.56 -11.56
CA GLY A 26 -16.05 46.36 -10.36
C GLY A 26 -15.55 44.92 -10.17
N PRO A 27 -14.80 44.62 -9.09
CA PRO A 27 -14.28 43.28 -8.84
C PRO A 27 -15.42 42.32 -8.47
N ARG A 28 -15.50 41.17 -9.14
CA ARG A 28 -16.45 40.11 -8.82
C ARG A 28 -16.23 39.63 -7.37
N LEU A 29 -17.32 39.50 -6.62
CA LEU A 29 -17.32 39.09 -5.22
C LEU A 29 -17.96 37.70 -5.06
N TYR A 30 -17.42 36.91 -4.15
CA TYR A 30 -17.88 35.57 -3.78
C TYR A 30 -18.11 35.55 -2.27
N GLY A 31 -19.34 35.30 -1.82
CA GLY A 31 -19.70 35.48 -0.40
C GLY A 31 -19.30 36.86 0.16
N GLY A 32 -19.39 37.92 -0.67
CA GLY A 32 -19.05 39.30 -0.31
C GLY A 32 -17.56 39.64 -0.30
N ARG A 33 -16.68 38.79 -0.84
CA ARG A 33 -15.21 39.00 -0.86
C ARG A 33 -14.60 38.78 -2.23
N THR A 34 -13.49 39.46 -2.49
CA THR A 34 -12.66 39.29 -3.69
C THR A 34 -11.85 37.99 -3.63
N LEU A 35 -11.32 37.55 -4.77
CA LEU A 35 -10.46 36.36 -4.84
C LEU A 35 -9.16 36.50 -4.02
N SER A 36 -8.59 37.71 -3.96
CA SER A 36 -7.37 37.96 -3.17
C SER A 36 -7.64 37.76 -1.67
N GLU A 37 -8.78 38.26 -1.18
CA GLU A 37 -9.18 38.06 0.22
C GLU A 37 -9.47 36.58 0.53
N TRP A 38 -9.98 35.83 -0.45
CA TRP A 38 -10.15 34.38 -0.32
C TRP A 38 -8.82 33.63 -0.28
N ASP A 39 -7.82 34.01 -1.08
CA ASP A 39 -6.50 33.38 -1.07
C ASP A 39 -5.83 33.49 0.32
N ASP A 40 -5.90 34.66 0.94
CA ASP A 40 -5.36 34.88 2.29
C ASP A 40 -6.14 34.08 3.35
N ARG A 41 -7.47 34.04 3.26
CA ARG A 41 -8.32 33.29 4.20
C ARG A 41 -8.10 31.78 4.11
N ILE A 42 -7.99 31.24 2.90
CA ILE A 42 -7.74 29.81 2.68
C ILE A 42 -6.43 29.38 3.36
N LYS A 43 -5.38 30.21 3.30
CA LYS A 43 -4.09 29.93 3.97
C LYS A 43 -4.21 29.97 5.49
N ALA A 44 -5.14 30.76 6.03
CA ALA A 44 -5.36 30.91 7.46
C ALA A 44 -6.33 29.88 8.06
N PHE A 45 -7.01 29.06 7.23
CA PHE A 45 -8.01 28.12 7.74
C PHE A 45 -7.41 27.06 8.67
N SER A 46 -8.08 26.89 9.81
CA SER A 46 -8.20 25.58 10.44
C SER A 46 -9.38 24.86 9.80
N TYR A 47 -9.12 23.79 9.03
CA TYR A 47 -10.12 23.13 8.17
C TYR A 47 -11.33 22.54 8.93
N SER A 48 -11.24 22.40 10.26
CA SER A 48 -12.33 21.94 11.13
C SER A 48 -13.06 23.08 11.86
N SER A 49 -12.75 24.34 11.57
CA SER A 49 -13.37 25.49 12.23
C SER A 49 -14.76 25.80 11.65
N ARG A 50 -15.60 26.47 12.45
CA ARG A 50 -16.89 27.01 11.99
C ARG A 50 -16.70 28.02 10.84
N GLU A 51 -15.64 28.81 10.90
CA GLU A 51 -15.29 29.78 9.86
C GLU A 51 -15.01 29.12 8.51
N ALA A 52 -14.37 27.95 8.51
CA ALA A 52 -14.18 27.18 7.29
C ALA A 52 -15.55 26.69 6.76
N ALA A 53 -16.43 26.18 7.62
CA ALA A 53 -17.77 25.74 7.22
C ALA A 53 -18.61 26.89 6.59
N ASP A 54 -18.56 28.09 7.19
CA ASP A 54 -19.29 29.26 6.67
C ASP A 54 -18.75 29.74 5.30
N ALA A 55 -17.54 29.31 4.91
CA ALA A 55 -16.94 29.64 3.62
C ALA A 55 -17.37 28.70 2.48
N VAL A 56 -17.99 27.55 2.77
CA VAL A 56 -18.30 26.52 1.75
C VAL A 56 -19.12 27.07 0.58
N PRO A 57 -20.21 27.84 0.78
CA PRO A 57 -21.01 28.35 -0.34
C PRO A 57 -20.19 29.23 -1.29
N ALA A 58 -19.36 30.14 -0.75
CA ALA A 58 -18.53 31.02 -1.54
C ALA A 58 -17.41 30.27 -2.28
N LEU A 59 -16.83 29.23 -1.67
CA LEU A 59 -15.85 28.38 -2.33
C LEU A 59 -16.50 27.57 -3.47
N ILE A 60 -17.75 27.14 -3.33
CA ILE A 60 -18.51 26.52 -4.42
C ILE A 60 -18.73 27.52 -5.57
N GLU A 61 -19.14 28.75 -5.27
CA GLU A 61 -19.29 29.82 -6.28
C GLU A 61 -17.99 30.03 -7.07
N ILE A 62 -16.84 30.09 -6.38
CA ILE A 62 -15.52 30.24 -7.03
C ILE A 62 -15.23 29.03 -7.94
N VAL A 63 -15.53 27.80 -7.50
CA VAL A 63 -15.29 26.58 -8.29
C VAL A 63 -16.11 26.57 -9.59
N GLU A 64 -17.36 27.00 -9.51
CA GLU A 64 -18.31 26.97 -10.63
C GLU A 64 -18.13 28.12 -11.63
N ASP A 65 -17.53 29.22 -11.21
CA ASP A 65 -17.31 30.37 -12.06
C ASP A 65 -16.21 30.10 -13.10
N ALA A 66 -16.62 29.87 -14.35
CA ALA A 66 -15.70 29.66 -15.46
C ALA A 66 -14.83 30.89 -15.81
N ALA A 67 -15.24 32.09 -15.39
CA ALA A 67 -14.45 33.31 -15.58
C ALA A 67 -13.44 33.56 -14.43
N ALA A 68 -13.54 32.82 -13.32
CA ALA A 68 -12.54 32.90 -12.27
C ALA A 68 -11.19 32.32 -12.75
N PRO A 69 -10.05 32.90 -12.36
CA PRO A 69 -8.73 32.37 -12.65
C PRO A 69 -8.60 30.90 -12.22
N TRP A 70 -7.98 30.06 -13.06
CA TRP A 70 -7.91 28.63 -12.83
C TRP A 70 -7.20 28.28 -11.51
N GLU A 71 -6.24 29.10 -11.07
CA GLU A 71 -5.52 28.95 -9.81
C GLU A 71 -6.48 29.07 -8.62
N SER A 72 -7.35 30.08 -8.64
CA SER A 72 -8.36 30.30 -7.60
C SER A 72 -9.39 29.18 -7.56
N ARG A 73 -9.86 28.74 -8.73
CA ARG A 73 -10.80 27.61 -8.85
C ARG A 73 -10.20 26.32 -8.31
N ARG A 74 -8.95 26.05 -8.68
CA ARG A 74 -8.17 24.90 -8.19
C ARG A 74 -7.99 24.96 -6.67
N GLN A 75 -7.58 26.12 -6.15
CA GLN A 75 -7.35 26.31 -4.72
C GLN A 75 -8.63 26.12 -3.92
N ALA A 76 -9.77 26.64 -4.41
CA ALA A 76 -11.08 26.45 -3.81
C ALA A 76 -11.50 24.98 -3.79
N ALA A 77 -11.42 24.28 -4.94
CA ALA A 77 -11.75 22.85 -5.04
C ALA A 77 -10.92 21.99 -4.07
N LEU A 78 -9.59 22.21 -4.04
CA LEU A 78 -8.69 21.46 -3.17
C LEU A 78 -8.91 21.76 -1.69
N THR A 79 -9.32 22.99 -1.36
CA THR A 79 -9.69 23.41 0.01
C THR A 79 -10.96 22.70 0.46
N LEU A 80 -12.00 22.70 -0.37
CA LEU A 80 -13.25 21.97 -0.10
C LEU A 80 -12.98 20.49 0.20
N GLY A 81 -12.14 19.84 -0.62
CA GLY A 81 -11.73 18.45 -0.37
C GLY A 81 -10.97 18.26 0.95
N ARG A 82 -10.12 19.21 1.36
CA ARG A 82 -9.38 19.14 2.65
C ARG A 82 -10.26 19.38 3.87
N MET A 83 -11.31 20.18 3.73
CA MET A 83 -12.30 20.40 4.79
C MET A 83 -13.05 19.11 5.11
N GLY A 84 -13.37 18.31 4.10
CA GLY A 84 -14.05 17.03 4.28
C GLY A 84 -15.51 17.27 4.67
N ARG A 85 -15.96 16.67 5.80
CA ARG A 85 -17.39 16.63 6.17
C ARG A 85 -18.13 17.99 6.17
N PRO A 86 -17.54 19.10 6.65
CA PRO A 86 -18.19 20.41 6.58
C PRO A 86 -18.49 20.89 5.15
N ALA A 87 -17.74 20.41 4.16
CA ALA A 87 -17.85 20.82 2.76
C ALA A 87 -18.59 19.81 1.87
N ILE A 88 -19.35 18.87 2.45
CA ILE A 88 -19.98 17.77 1.68
C ILE A 88 -20.94 18.27 0.59
N GLU A 89 -21.56 19.43 0.78
CA GLU A 89 -22.42 20.09 -0.22
C GLU A 89 -21.67 20.50 -1.51
N ALA A 90 -20.34 20.52 -1.50
CA ALA A 90 -19.53 20.78 -2.69
C ALA A 90 -19.39 19.57 -3.62
N VAL A 91 -19.71 18.35 -3.16
CA VAL A 91 -19.53 17.11 -3.94
C VAL A 91 -20.23 17.18 -5.32
N PRO A 92 -21.50 17.62 -5.45
CA PRO A 92 -22.15 17.76 -6.75
C PRO A 92 -21.47 18.75 -7.70
N ALA A 93 -20.96 19.87 -7.18
CA ALA A 93 -20.23 20.87 -7.99
C ALA A 93 -18.90 20.30 -8.51
N LEU A 94 -18.19 19.55 -7.67
CA LEU A 94 -16.94 18.88 -8.05
C LEU A 94 -17.17 17.74 -9.06
N ILE A 95 -18.29 17.01 -8.98
CA ILE A 95 -18.68 16.01 -9.99
C ILE A 95 -18.90 16.69 -11.35
N ARG A 96 -19.61 17.82 -11.39
CA ARG A 96 -19.79 18.61 -12.63
C ARG A 96 -18.44 19.06 -13.20
N LEU A 97 -17.55 19.55 -12.34
CA LEU A 97 -16.22 20.01 -12.73
C LEU A 97 -15.32 18.89 -13.27
N ALA A 98 -15.49 17.66 -12.77
CA ALA A 98 -14.78 16.49 -13.28
C ALA A 98 -15.31 16.01 -14.66
N GLY A 99 -16.42 16.57 -15.13
CA GLY A 99 -17.05 16.24 -16.41
C GLY A 99 -16.25 16.70 -17.63
N ARG A 100 -16.63 16.18 -18.81
CA ARG A 100 -15.92 16.41 -20.09
C ARG A 100 -16.00 17.85 -20.62
N SER A 101 -16.87 18.69 -20.07
CA SER A 101 -16.94 20.11 -20.44
C SER A 101 -15.77 20.94 -19.91
N SER A 102 -14.95 20.38 -19.02
CA SER A 102 -13.78 21.02 -18.44
C SER A 102 -12.48 20.55 -19.08
N THR A 103 -11.42 21.37 -18.98
CA THR A 103 -10.08 20.98 -19.43
C THR A 103 -9.57 19.79 -18.62
N GLU A 104 -8.65 19.02 -19.18
CA GLU A 104 -8.08 17.85 -18.49
C GLU A 104 -7.51 18.22 -17.11
N GLU A 105 -6.77 19.33 -17.01
CA GLU A 105 -6.17 19.79 -15.76
C GLU A 105 -7.24 20.11 -14.72
N THR A 106 -8.31 20.80 -15.15
CA THR A 106 -9.45 21.14 -14.30
C THR A 106 -10.11 19.88 -13.73
N ARG A 107 -10.27 18.85 -14.58
CA ARG A 107 -10.86 17.58 -14.19
C ARG A 107 -9.99 16.83 -13.20
N LEU A 108 -8.66 16.83 -13.39
CA LEU A 108 -7.74 16.17 -12.46
C LEU A 108 -7.76 16.80 -11.07
N TRP A 109 -7.89 18.13 -10.96
CA TRP A 109 -8.02 18.77 -9.65
C TRP A 109 -9.38 18.48 -9.00
N ALA A 110 -10.45 18.42 -9.79
CA ALA A 110 -11.77 18.03 -9.30
C ALA A 110 -11.77 16.58 -8.78
N LEU A 111 -11.16 15.65 -9.52
CA LEU A 111 -10.96 14.26 -9.08
C LEU A 111 -10.11 14.20 -7.80
N SER A 112 -9.01 14.96 -7.73
CA SER A 112 -8.19 15.03 -6.52
C SER A 112 -8.97 15.58 -5.31
N ALA A 113 -9.83 16.57 -5.51
CA ALA A 113 -10.70 17.12 -4.47
C ALA A 113 -11.75 16.10 -4.02
N LEU A 114 -12.45 15.45 -4.96
CA LEU A 114 -13.42 14.37 -4.69
C LEU A 114 -12.78 13.22 -3.91
N GLY A 115 -11.57 12.84 -4.29
CA GLY A 115 -10.82 11.79 -3.62
C GLY A 115 -10.54 12.07 -2.13
N ARG A 116 -10.27 13.33 -1.77
CA ARG A 116 -10.05 13.74 -0.37
C ARG A 116 -11.29 13.64 0.50
N PHE A 117 -12.49 13.72 -0.07
CA PHE A 117 -13.72 13.38 0.67
C PHE A 117 -13.77 11.90 1.03
N GLY A 118 -13.16 11.04 0.20
CA GLY A 118 -13.15 9.59 0.38
C GLY A 118 -14.55 9.04 0.60
N ARG A 119 -14.72 8.29 1.70
CA ARG A 119 -16.00 7.66 2.09
C ARG A 119 -17.17 8.64 2.30
N LEU A 120 -16.91 9.95 2.37
CA LEU A 120 -17.95 10.98 2.49
C LEU A 120 -18.63 11.32 1.16
N ALA A 121 -18.08 10.91 0.01
CA ALA A 121 -18.61 11.23 -1.32
C ALA A 121 -19.12 9.99 -2.10
N PRO A 122 -19.99 9.12 -1.53
CA PRO A 122 -20.50 7.95 -2.25
C PRO A 122 -21.30 8.34 -3.51
N GLU A 123 -21.89 9.54 -3.54
CA GLU A 123 -22.63 10.08 -4.69
C GLU A 123 -21.75 10.35 -5.92
N ALA A 124 -20.42 10.43 -5.75
CA ALA A 124 -19.50 10.59 -6.87
C ALA A 124 -19.26 9.28 -7.64
N ALA A 125 -19.56 8.12 -7.04
CA ALA A 125 -19.24 6.82 -7.62
C ALA A 125 -19.88 6.56 -9.00
N PRO A 126 -21.16 6.88 -9.27
CA PRO A 126 -21.74 6.73 -10.61
C PRO A 126 -20.98 7.51 -11.69
N ALA A 127 -20.57 8.74 -11.39
CA ALA A 127 -19.81 9.57 -12.32
C ALA A 127 -18.40 8.98 -12.55
N MET A 128 -17.73 8.51 -11.49
CA MET A 128 -16.40 7.89 -11.62
C MET A 128 -16.47 6.59 -12.42
N ILE A 129 -17.52 5.78 -12.25
CA ILE A 129 -17.76 4.57 -13.06
C ILE A 129 -17.96 4.95 -14.54
N SER A 130 -18.68 6.04 -14.81
CA SER A 130 -18.85 6.55 -16.17
C SER A 130 -17.52 7.00 -16.78
N PHE A 131 -16.69 7.72 -16.02
CA PHE A 131 -15.37 8.17 -16.49
C PHE A 131 -14.44 6.98 -16.74
N LEU A 132 -14.41 6.01 -15.83
CA LEU A 132 -13.61 4.79 -15.95
C LEU A 132 -13.94 3.98 -17.21
N ASN A 133 -15.22 3.94 -17.59
CA ASN A 133 -15.69 3.13 -18.72
C ASN A 133 -15.71 3.87 -20.06
N SER A 134 -15.41 5.16 -20.05
CA SER A 134 -15.59 6.02 -21.21
C SER A 134 -14.43 5.84 -22.21
N ARG A 135 -14.80 5.49 -23.45
CA ARG A 135 -13.90 5.51 -24.61
C ARG A 135 -13.70 6.98 -25.03
N GLY A 136 -12.47 7.47 -24.91
CA GLY A 136 -12.11 8.87 -25.23
C GLY A 136 -11.72 9.73 -24.02
N GLU A 137 -11.71 9.17 -22.81
CA GLU A 137 -10.98 9.82 -21.71
C GLU A 137 -9.48 9.55 -21.85
N SER A 138 -8.68 10.46 -21.30
CA SER A 138 -7.27 10.23 -21.15
C SER A 138 -6.98 9.22 -20.03
N HIS A 139 -5.79 8.62 -20.12
CA HIS A 139 -5.30 7.69 -19.12
C HIS A 139 -5.27 8.30 -17.70
N LEU A 140 -4.92 9.58 -17.57
CA LEU A 140 -4.89 10.28 -16.28
C LEU A 140 -6.27 10.38 -15.64
N VAL A 141 -7.30 10.63 -16.45
CA VAL A 141 -8.70 10.68 -15.98
C VAL A 141 -9.18 9.30 -15.56
N HIS A 142 -8.85 8.24 -16.31
CA HIS A 142 -9.17 6.87 -15.90
C HIS A 142 -8.52 6.51 -14.57
N MET A 143 -7.23 6.83 -14.41
CA MET A 143 -6.52 6.62 -13.14
C MET A 143 -7.15 7.39 -11.99
N GLY A 144 -7.43 8.69 -12.19
CA GLY A 144 -8.08 9.51 -11.17
C GLY A 144 -9.46 8.99 -10.79
N ALA A 145 -10.25 8.51 -11.76
CA ALA A 145 -11.55 7.90 -11.48
C ALA A 145 -11.42 6.60 -10.67
N ALA A 146 -10.46 5.73 -10.99
CA ALA A 146 -10.18 4.51 -10.22
C ALA A 146 -9.72 4.84 -8.79
N GLU A 147 -8.81 5.81 -8.63
CA GLU A 147 -8.33 6.25 -7.32
C GLU A 147 -9.46 6.80 -6.44
N VAL A 148 -10.31 7.67 -7.01
CA VAL A 148 -11.48 8.21 -6.28
C VAL A 148 -12.43 7.08 -5.87
N LEU A 149 -12.70 6.10 -6.74
CA LEU A 149 -13.50 4.93 -6.37
C LEU A 149 -12.88 4.14 -5.21
N GLY A 150 -11.55 3.98 -5.17
CA GLY A 150 -10.86 3.35 -4.06
C GLY A 150 -10.93 4.13 -2.74
N GLN A 151 -10.88 5.46 -2.82
CA GLN A 151 -10.96 6.35 -1.64
C GLN A 151 -12.40 6.45 -1.10
N ILE A 152 -13.42 6.42 -1.97
CA ILE A 152 -14.83 6.24 -1.58
C ILE A 152 -15.02 4.87 -0.92
N GLY A 153 -14.27 3.88 -1.38
CA GLY A 153 -14.25 2.52 -0.85
C GLY A 153 -15.39 1.65 -1.37
N PRO A 154 -15.55 0.43 -0.84
CA PRO A 154 -16.51 -0.56 -1.33
C PRO A 154 -17.98 -0.20 -1.05
N ALA A 155 -18.26 1.01 -0.54
CA ALA A 155 -19.60 1.46 -0.19
C ALA A 155 -20.56 1.54 -1.39
N HIS A 156 -20.04 1.66 -2.62
CA HIS A 156 -20.87 1.68 -3.82
C HIS A 156 -20.98 0.30 -4.48
N PRO A 157 -22.16 -0.34 -4.52
CA PRO A 157 -22.33 -1.70 -5.03
C PRO A 157 -21.87 -1.92 -6.48
N ALA A 158 -21.94 -0.88 -7.32
CA ALA A 158 -21.52 -0.97 -8.73
C ALA A 158 -20.01 -0.73 -8.96
N ALA A 159 -19.23 -0.38 -7.93
CA ALA A 159 -17.80 -0.12 -8.10
C ALA A 159 -17.02 -1.40 -8.46
N ILE A 160 -17.29 -2.51 -7.77
CA ILE A 160 -16.60 -3.79 -8.02
C ILE A 160 -16.84 -4.30 -9.46
N PRO A 161 -18.09 -4.40 -9.97
CA PRO A 161 -18.33 -4.77 -11.35
C PRO A 161 -17.62 -3.86 -12.36
N ALA A 162 -17.62 -2.54 -12.13
CA ALA A 162 -16.96 -1.59 -13.02
C ALA A 162 -15.43 -1.75 -13.04
N LEU A 163 -14.81 -2.03 -11.89
CA LEU A 163 -13.37 -2.28 -11.77
C LEU A 163 -12.98 -3.62 -12.41
N ILE A 164 -13.78 -4.68 -12.23
CA ILE A 164 -13.57 -5.97 -12.91
C ILE A 164 -13.59 -5.76 -14.44
N ASP A 165 -14.54 -4.96 -14.92
CA ASP A 165 -14.66 -4.65 -16.34
C ASP A 165 -13.47 -3.81 -16.85
N CYS A 166 -13.08 -2.75 -16.12
CA CYS A 166 -11.85 -1.96 -16.37
C CYS A 166 -10.64 -2.87 -16.62
N VAL A 167 -10.39 -3.81 -15.71
CA VAL A 167 -9.22 -4.69 -15.77
C VAL A 167 -9.30 -5.71 -16.92
N SER A 168 -10.52 -6.11 -17.29
CA SER A 168 -10.77 -7.14 -18.31
C SER A 168 -10.67 -6.62 -19.75
N ARG A 169 -11.04 -5.36 -20.00
CA ARG A 169 -11.02 -4.78 -21.36
C ARG A 169 -9.62 -4.48 -21.87
N LEU A 170 -8.76 -4.02 -20.97
CA LEU A 170 -7.41 -3.57 -21.28
C LEU A 170 -6.49 -4.80 -21.32
N GLY A 171 -5.80 -5.04 -22.43
CA GLY A 171 -4.93 -6.21 -22.61
C GLY A 171 -5.20 -7.06 -23.86
N SER A 172 -6.17 -6.68 -24.68
CA SER A 172 -6.37 -7.29 -26.00
C SER A 172 -5.66 -6.53 -27.13
N ASP A 173 -5.24 -5.28 -26.91
CA ASP A 173 -4.58 -4.44 -27.91
C ASP A 173 -3.08 -4.24 -27.60
N PRO A 174 -2.17 -4.75 -28.44
CA PRO A 174 -0.71 -4.58 -28.29
C PRO A 174 -0.21 -3.12 -28.39
N SER A 175 -1.04 -2.17 -28.83
CA SER A 175 -0.66 -0.75 -28.96
C SER A 175 -0.83 0.08 -27.67
N GLU A 176 -1.56 -0.44 -26.68
CA GLU A 176 -1.84 0.24 -25.40
C GLU A 176 -1.02 -0.30 -24.22
N VAL A 177 -0.01 -1.14 -24.46
CA VAL A 177 0.54 -2.08 -23.47
C VAL A 177 1.07 -1.43 -22.19
N SER A 178 1.74 -0.28 -22.27
CA SER A 178 2.30 0.37 -21.07
C SER A 178 1.21 1.09 -20.25
N SER A 179 0.41 1.93 -20.90
CA SER A 179 -0.65 2.72 -20.24
C SER A 179 -1.82 1.85 -19.78
N GLY A 180 -2.18 0.82 -20.55
CA GLY A 180 -3.20 -0.15 -20.17
C GLY A 180 -2.78 -0.99 -18.96
N THR A 181 -1.49 -1.34 -18.82
CA THR A 181 -0.99 -2.11 -17.66
C THR A 181 -1.11 -1.30 -16.37
N ASP A 182 -0.73 -0.02 -16.38
CA ASP A 182 -0.81 0.82 -15.19
C ASP A 182 -2.25 1.01 -14.70
N LEU A 183 -3.20 1.21 -15.63
CA LEU A 183 -4.62 1.31 -15.28
C LEU A 183 -5.19 -0.01 -14.76
N ARG A 184 -4.80 -1.16 -15.36
CA ARG A 184 -5.21 -2.49 -14.85
C ARG A 184 -4.67 -2.74 -13.45
N VAL A 185 -3.42 -2.38 -13.18
CA VAL A 185 -2.82 -2.47 -11.83
C VAL A 185 -3.59 -1.58 -10.88
N ALA A 186 -3.84 -0.31 -11.22
CA ALA A 186 -4.61 0.61 -10.37
C ALA A 186 -6.03 0.09 -10.08
N CYS A 187 -6.78 -0.36 -11.09
CA CYS A 187 -8.10 -0.95 -10.89
C CYS A 187 -8.03 -2.23 -10.03
N THR A 188 -6.97 -3.03 -10.15
CA THR A 188 -6.75 -4.24 -9.32
C THR A 188 -6.40 -3.89 -7.87
N ASP A 189 -5.55 -2.88 -7.64
CA ASP A 189 -5.21 -2.39 -6.31
C ASP A 189 -6.45 -1.83 -5.60
N VAL A 190 -7.34 -1.16 -6.32
CA VAL A 190 -8.62 -0.70 -5.79
C VAL A 190 -9.54 -1.88 -5.42
N LEU A 191 -9.57 -2.96 -6.21
CA LEU A 191 -10.26 -4.19 -5.82
C LEU A 191 -9.67 -4.76 -4.52
N SER A 192 -8.35 -4.69 -4.33
CA SER A 192 -7.68 -5.14 -3.10
C SER A 192 -8.17 -4.38 -1.85
N LEU A 193 -8.45 -3.08 -1.97
CA LEU A 193 -9.00 -2.27 -0.86
C LEU A 193 -10.41 -2.70 -0.44
N SER A 194 -11.13 -3.43 -1.30
CA SER A 194 -12.48 -3.92 -1.02
C SER A 194 -12.50 -5.23 -0.20
N GLY A 195 -11.35 -5.87 0.01
CA GLY A 195 -11.23 -7.11 0.76
C GLY A 195 -12.18 -8.20 0.25
N ALA A 196 -12.86 -8.89 1.16
CA ALA A 196 -13.77 -10.00 0.82
C ALA A 196 -14.90 -9.61 -0.15
N ALA A 197 -15.31 -8.34 -0.20
CA ALA A 197 -16.35 -7.89 -1.14
C ALA A 197 -15.92 -8.05 -2.61
N ALA A 198 -14.61 -8.01 -2.91
CA ALA A 198 -14.08 -8.20 -4.25
C ALA A 198 -14.06 -9.67 -4.73
N SER A 199 -14.61 -10.62 -3.97
CA SER A 199 -14.71 -12.05 -4.37
C SER A 199 -15.24 -12.30 -5.80
N PRO A 200 -16.19 -11.52 -6.36
CA PRO A 200 -16.59 -11.67 -7.76
C PRO A 200 -15.44 -11.51 -8.77
N ALA A 201 -14.33 -10.88 -8.38
CA ALA A 201 -13.14 -10.72 -9.22
C ALA A 201 -12.25 -11.97 -9.27
N ILE A 202 -12.45 -12.99 -8.42
CA ILE A 202 -11.57 -14.18 -8.35
C ILE A 202 -11.30 -14.81 -9.75
N PRO A 203 -12.29 -15.06 -10.62
CA PRO A 203 -12.02 -15.64 -11.94
C PRO A 203 -11.09 -14.79 -12.81
N LEU A 204 -11.21 -13.45 -12.71
CA LEU A 204 -10.32 -12.52 -13.38
C LEU A 204 -8.91 -12.59 -12.78
N LEU A 205 -8.79 -12.54 -11.45
CA LEU A 205 -7.49 -12.58 -10.77
C LEU A 205 -6.71 -13.87 -11.08
N LEU A 206 -7.40 -15.00 -11.18
CA LEU A 206 -6.79 -16.27 -11.62
C LEU A 206 -6.20 -16.19 -13.03
N ARG A 207 -6.81 -15.41 -13.94
CA ARG A 207 -6.24 -15.14 -15.27
C ARG A 207 -5.04 -14.20 -15.19
N LEU A 208 -5.13 -13.16 -14.37
CA LEU A 208 -4.04 -12.17 -14.19
C LEU A 208 -2.78 -12.77 -13.56
N MET A 209 -2.91 -13.82 -12.74
CA MET A 209 -1.77 -14.58 -12.21
C MET A 209 -0.93 -15.27 -13.30
N ARG A 210 -1.42 -15.32 -14.55
CA ARG A 210 -0.69 -15.85 -15.71
C ARG A 210 -0.28 -14.76 -16.70
N ASP A 211 -0.47 -13.49 -16.34
CA ASP A 211 -0.15 -12.35 -17.20
C ASP A 211 1.38 -12.21 -17.37
N PRO A 212 1.88 -11.85 -18.58
CA PRO A 212 3.31 -11.60 -18.80
C PRO A 212 3.88 -10.53 -17.87
N SER A 213 3.07 -9.54 -17.49
CA SER A 213 3.45 -8.48 -16.56
C SER A 213 3.55 -9.01 -15.14
N GLU A 214 4.75 -8.96 -14.58
CA GLU A 214 5.00 -9.28 -13.16
C GLU A 214 4.14 -8.42 -12.23
N ARG A 215 3.98 -7.13 -12.53
CA ARG A 215 3.17 -6.20 -11.74
C ARG A 215 1.72 -6.66 -11.64
N LEU A 216 1.15 -7.17 -12.72
CA LEU A 216 -0.22 -7.69 -12.71
C LEU A 216 -0.34 -9.02 -11.97
N ARG A 217 0.64 -9.92 -12.09
CA ARG A 217 0.68 -11.15 -11.29
C ARG A 217 0.73 -10.82 -9.79
N GLN A 218 1.59 -9.88 -9.40
CA GLN A 218 1.68 -9.43 -8.01
C GLN A 218 0.41 -8.73 -7.51
N ALA A 219 -0.20 -7.85 -8.32
CA ALA A 219 -1.44 -7.17 -7.98
C ALA A 219 -2.58 -8.20 -7.77
N ALA A 220 -2.65 -9.23 -8.62
CA ALA A 220 -3.62 -10.30 -8.48
C ALA A 220 -3.45 -11.09 -7.18
N LEU A 221 -2.21 -11.49 -6.86
CA LEU A 221 -1.89 -12.19 -5.62
C LEU A 221 -2.19 -11.34 -4.38
N THR A 222 -1.88 -10.05 -4.42
CA THR A 222 -2.14 -9.11 -3.31
C THR A 222 -3.64 -8.93 -3.10
N THR A 223 -4.40 -8.80 -4.18
CA THR A 223 -5.86 -8.70 -4.12
C THR A 223 -6.48 -9.96 -3.55
N LEU A 224 -6.02 -11.14 -3.99
CA LEU A 224 -6.45 -12.42 -3.45
C LEU A 224 -6.08 -12.57 -1.96
N ALA A 225 -4.91 -12.07 -1.54
CA ALA A 225 -4.53 -12.04 -0.13
C ALA A 225 -5.47 -11.15 0.70
N ALA A 226 -5.82 -9.97 0.20
CA ALA A 226 -6.70 -9.02 0.88
C ALA A 226 -8.15 -9.53 1.04
N MET A 227 -8.61 -10.44 0.16
CA MET A 227 -9.87 -11.14 0.32
C MET A 227 -9.87 -12.12 1.51
N GLY A 228 -8.70 -12.55 1.95
CA GLY A 228 -8.53 -13.52 3.03
C GLY A 228 -9.25 -14.84 2.72
N PRO A 229 -9.95 -15.46 3.70
CA PRO A 229 -10.61 -16.75 3.51
C PRO A 229 -11.63 -16.81 2.36
N ALA A 230 -12.21 -15.67 1.96
CA ALA A 230 -13.14 -15.64 0.83
C ALA A 230 -12.50 -16.06 -0.50
N ALA A 231 -11.17 -15.99 -0.62
CA ALA A 231 -10.41 -16.40 -1.79
C ALA A 231 -9.79 -17.80 -1.68
N GLU A 232 -10.14 -18.62 -0.68
CA GLU A 232 -9.57 -19.95 -0.48
C GLU A 232 -9.71 -20.87 -1.70
N ILE A 233 -10.76 -20.70 -2.50
CA ILE A 233 -10.95 -21.45 -3.77
C ILE A 233 -9.78 -21.25 -4.76
N ALA A 234 -9.02 -20.16 -4.64
CA ALA A 234 -7.85 -19.87 -5.45
C ALA A 234 -6.54 -20.48 -4.91
N ALA A 235 -6.57 -21.19 -3.77
CA ALA A 235 -5.36 -21.66 -3.10
C ALA A 235 -4.48 -22.58 -3.97
N LEU A 236 -5.07 -23.51 -4.73
CA LEU A 236 -4.27 -24.40 -5.60
C LEU A 236 -3.58 -23.63 -6.74
N PRO A 237 -4.25 -22.77 -7.52
CA PRO A 237 -3.58 -21.87 -8.46
C PRO A 237 -2.50 -20.99 -7.84
N VAL A 238 -2.71 -20.48 -6.62
CA VAL A 238 -1.69 -19.66 -5.93
C VAL A 238 -0.47 -20.51 -5.54
N ALA A 239 -0.69 -21.75 -5.09
CA ALA A 239 0.41 -22.68 -4.81
C ALA A 239 1.20 -23.03 -6.08
N GLU A 240 0.56 -23.12 -7.24
CA GLU A 240 1.25 -23.28 -8.53
C GLU A 240 2.20 -22.10 -8.77
N VAL A 241 1.72 -20.86 -8.62
CA VAL A 241 2.54 -19.64 -8.78
C VAL A 241 3.71 -19.62 -7.80
N LEU A 242 3.49 -19.97 -6.52
CA LEU A 242 4.57 -20.09 -5.53
C LEU A 242 5.68 -21.04 -6.00
N VAL A 243 5.32 -22.14 -6.65
CA VAL A 243 6.23 -23.22 -7.04
C VAL A 243 6.91 -22.95 -8.39
N SER A 244 6.26 -22.24 -9.33
CA SER A 244 6.70 -22.16 -10.72
C SER A 244 6.93 -20.76 -11.27
N ASP A 245 6.51 -19.67 -10.60
CA ASP A 245 6.74 -18.31 -11.14
C ASP A 245 8.23 -18.04 -11.33
N ARG A 246 8.62 -17.26 -12.33
CA ARG A 246 10.04 -16.95 -12.58
C ARG A 246 10.61 -15.91 -11.62
N GLU A 247 9.78 -15.03 -11.07
CA GLU A 247 10.23 -13.94 -10.22
C GLU A 247 10.08 -14.28 -8.74
N GLU A 248 11.16 -14.10 -7.97
CA GLU A 248 11.17 -14.45 -6.54
C GLU A 248 10.14 -13.66 -5.74
N LEU A 249 9.98 -12.36 -6.03
CA LEU A 249 9.03 -11.50 -5.35
C LEU A 249 7.58 -11.96 -5.59
N THR A 250 7.28 -12.48 -6.78
CA THR A 250 5.95 -13.01 -7.10
C THR A 250 5.68 -14.30 -6.32
N ARG A 251 6.69 -15.17 -6.16
CA ARG A 251 6.59 -16.35 -5.29
C ARG A 251 6.36 -15.97 -3.84
N ASP A 252 7.05 -14.95 -3.32
CA ASP A 252 6.86 -14.49 -1.95
C ASP A 252 5.44 -13.95 -1.72
N ARG A 253 4.89 -13.19 -2.68
CA ARG A 253 3.48 -12.74 -2.65
C ARG A 253 2.49 -13.91 -2.69
N ALA A 254 2.81 -14.98 -3.43
CA ALA A 254 1.97 -16.17 -3.45
C ALA A 254 1.95 -16.89 -2.10
N ALA A 255 3.09 -17.00 -1.42
CA ALA A 255 3.15 -17.53 -0.05
C ALA A 255 2.33 -16.67 0.92
N GLU A 256 2.48 -15.34 0.86
CA GLU A 256 1.70 -14.39 1.68
C GLU A 256 0.19 -14.53 1.42
N ALA A 257 -0.22 -14.70 0.17
CA ALA A 257 -1.61 -14.88 -0.22
C ALA A 257 -2.20 -16.19 0.35
N LEU A 258 -1.51 -17.32 0.25
CA LEU A 258 -1.95 -18.60 0.82
C LEU A 258 -2.16 -18.52 2.33
N VAL A 259 -1.25 -17.84 3.01
CA VAL A 259 -1.35 -17.57 4.44
C VAL A 259 -2.56 -16.68 4.71
N ALA A 260 -2.73 -15.56 4.01
CA ALA A 260 -3.88 -14.67 4.20
C ALA A 260 -5.24 -15.37 3.94
N MET A 261 -5.28 -16.27 2.95
CA MET A 261 -6.44 -17.12 2.64
C MET A 261 -6.80 -18.13 3.72
N ARG A 262 -5.91 -18.40 4.69
CA ARG A 262 -6.06 -19.48 5.66
C ARG A 262 -6.22 -20.86 5.01
N ALA A 263 -5.54 -21.08 3.87
CA ALA A 263 -5.62 -22.32 3.10
C ALA A 263 -4.81 -23.46 3.76
N GLU A 264 -5.23 -23.88 4.96
CA GLU A 264 -4.52 -24.83 5.83
C GLU A 264 -4.08 -26.11 5.09
N PRO A 265 -4.95 -26.82 4.33
CA PRO A 265 -4.54 -28.05 3.66
C PRO A 265 -3.41 -27.84 2.64
N VAL A 266 -3.40 -26.69 1.97
CA VAL A 266 -2.38 -26.34 0.98
C VAL A 266 -1.08 -25.91 1.66
N VAL A 267 -1.18 -25.12 2.73
CA VAL A 267 -0.04 -24.71 3.56
C VAL A 267 0.69 -25.92 4.13
N LEU A 268 -0.02 -26.90 4.69
CA LEU A 268 0.59 -28.13 5.23
C LEU A 268 1.34 -28.91 4.16
N ARG A 269 0.77 -29.05 2.95
CA ARG A 269 1.45 -29.70 1.83
C ARG A 269 2.71 -28.96 1.40
N LEU A 270 2.69 -27.63 1.42
CA LEU A 270 3.83 -26.80 1.05
C LEU A 270 4.95 -26.82 2.11
N LEU A 271 4.60 -26.96 3.39
CA LEU A 271 5.56 -27.18 4.46
C LEU A 271 6.30 -28.53 4.34
N SER A 272 5.71 -29.53 3.66
CA SER A 272 6.35 -30.81 3.35
C SER A 272 6.87 -30.89 1.91
N PHE A 273 6.95 -29.76 1.19
CA PHE A 273 7.33 -29.76 -0.22
C PHE A 273 8.80 -30.14 -0.42
N PRO A 274 9.19 -30.90 -1.47
CA PRO A 274 10.56 -31.37 -1.65
C PRO A 274 11.62 -30.26 -1.72
N ARG A 275 11.26 -29.10 -2.28
CA ARG A 275 12.18 -27.96 -2.46
C ARG A 275 12.29 -27.12 -1.17
N PRO A 276 13.47 -27.03 -0.53
CA PRO A 276 13.65 -26.24 0.70
C PRO A 276 13.28 -24.77 0.53
N GLU A 277 13.51 -24.20 -0.65
CA GLU A 277 13.22 -22.80 -0.93
C GLU A 277 11.71 -22.49 -0.89
N ILE A 278 10.86 -23.49 -1.14
CA ILE A 278 9.39 -23.37 -1.01
C ILE A 278 8.98 -23.50 0.45
N ARG A 279 9.54 -24.48 1.17
CA ARG A 279 9.30 -24.66 2.62
C ARG A 279 9.69 -23.40 3.41
N ALA A 280 10.85 -22.82 3.13
CA ALA A 280 11.34 -21.62 3.80
C ALA A 280 10.44 -20.40 3.52
N ARG A 281 9.95 -20.24 2.28
CA ARG A 281 9.04 -19.15 1.92
C ARG A 281 7.70 -19.25 2.65
N ILE A 282 7.07 -20.42 2.65
CA ILE A 282 5.79 -20.60 3.33
C ILE A 282 5.97 -20.45 4.85
N ALA A 283 7.04 -21.00 5.43
CA ALA A 283 7.36 -20.82 6.86
C ALA A 283 7.60 -19.34 7.22
N THR A 284 8.28 -18.58 6.35
CA THR A 284 8.47 -17.13 6.57
C THR A 284 7.13 -16.39 6.56
N ALA A 285 6.27 -16.67 5.59
CA ALA A 285 4.95 -16.06 5.47
C ALA A 285 4.07 -16.36 6.69
N LEU A 286 4.18 -17.57 7.25
CA LEU A 286 3.43 -18.01 8.44
C LEU A 286 3.68 -17.15 9.68
N SER A 287 4.82 -16.46 9.80
CA SER A 287 5.05 -15.51 10.91
C SER A 287 4.04 -14.35 10.96
N ARG A 288 3.28 -14.11 9.88
CA ARG A 288 2.17 -13.13 9.86
C ARG A 288 0.85 -13.67 10.41
N TRP A 289 0.72 -14.98 10.63
CA TRP A 289 -0.43 -15.55 11.32
C TRP A 289 -0.35 -15.25 12.82
N SER A 290 -1.35 -14.58 13.35
CA SER A 290 -1.45 -14.34 14.79
C SER A 290 -1.89 -15.60 15.56
N LYS A 291 -2.74 -16.43 14.97
CA LYS A 291 -3.26 -17.68 15.54
C LYS A 291 -3.26 -18.79 14.48
N PRO A 292 -2.12 -19.45 14.23
CA PRO A 292 -2.05 -20.60 13.33
C PRO A 292 -2.90 -21.78 13.83
N PRO A 293 -3.47 -22.62 12.93
CA PRO A 293 -4.04 -23.92 13.30
C PRO A 293 -3.01 -24.83 13.99
N GLU A 294 -3.48 -25.72 14.86
CA GLU A 294 -2.61 -26.59 15.67
C GLU A 294 -1.72 -27.48 14.80
N ALA A 295 -2.24 -28.06 13.72
CA ALA A 295 -1.46 -28.87 12.81
C ALA A 295 -0.28 -28.10 12.19
N VAL A 296 -0.51 -26.83 11.82
CA VAL A 296 0.55 -25.97 11.28
C VAL A 296 1.57 -25.61 12.35
N ARG A 297 1.14 -25.37 13.60
CA ARG A 297 2.06 -25.14 14.72
C ARG A 297 3.00 -26.32 14.95
N GLN A 298 2.46 -27.53 14.96
CA GLN A 298 3.25 -28.74 15.21
C GLN A 298 4.32 -28.93 14.13
N VAL A 299 3.94 -28.85 12.86
CA VAL A 299 4.88 -29.00 11.73
C VAL A 299 5.97 -27.91 11.76
N VAL A 300 5.61 -26.67 12.07
CA VAL A 300 6.59 -25.58 12.14
C VAL A 300 7.51 -25.72 13.36
N ALA A 301 6.99 -26.14 14.51
CA ALA A 301 7.80 -26.39 15.70
C ALA A 301 8.79 -27.54 15.47
N GLU A 302 8.36 -28.61 14.83
CA GLU A 302 9.25 -29.72 14.43
C GLU A 302 10.33 -29.23 13.45
N ALA A 303 9.94 -28.48 12.41
CA ALA A 303 10.88 -27.94 11.44
C ALA A 303 11.90 -26.97 12.08
N ALA A 304 11.48 -26.13 13.03
CA ALA A 304 12.38 -25.24 13.76
C ALA A 304 13.49 -26.01 14.51
N LEU A 305 13.18 -27.22 14.99
CA LEU A 305 14.10 -28.03 15.79
C LEU A 305 14.95 -29.00 14.95
N GLN A 306 14.35 -29.64 13.94
CA GLN A 306 14.88 -30.84 13.31
C GLN A 306 15.25 -30.67 11.83
N GLU A 307 14.75 -29.64 11.14
CA GLU A 307 14.92 -29.49 9.68
C GLU A 307 16.40 -29.34 9.29
N GLY A 308 16.87 -30.12 8.31
CA GLY A 308 18.28 -30.11 7.90
C GLY A 308 18.70 -28.82 7.18
N ASP A 309 17.80 -28.22 6.40
CA ASP A 309 18.08 -26.99 5.67
C ASP A 309 18.10 -25.76 6.61
N PRO A 310 19.21 -25.01 6.68
CA PRO A 310 19.32 -23.87 7.61
C PRO A 310 18.34 -22.72 7.32
N SER A 311 17.93 -22.54 6.06
CA SER A 311 16.98 -21.49 5.67
C SER A 311 15.57 -21.85 6.12
N VAL A 312 15.17 -23.10 5.90
CA VAL A 312 13.87 -23.60 6.36
C VAL A 312 13.81 -23.60 7.89
N ARG A 313 14.87 -24.10 8.56
CA ARG A 313 14.96 -24.07 10.02
C ARG A 313 14.85 -22.66 10.58
N GLY A 314 15.57 -21.70 9.99
CA GLY A 314 15.53 -20.29 10.41
C GLY A 314 14.16 -19.63 10.20
N ALA A 315 13.50 -19.92 9.08
CA ALA A 315 12.16 -19.42 8.80
C ALA A 315 11.12 -20.01 9.78
N ALA A 316 11.17 -21.32 10.01
CA ALA A 316 10.31 -22.01 10.96
C ALA A 316 10.53 -21.54 12.39
N LEU A 317 11.80 -21.35 12.80
CA LEU A 317 12.17 -20.81 14.10
C LEU A 317 11.57 -19.41 14.32
N TRP A 318 11.67 -18.54 13.32
CA TRP A 318 11.08 -17.21 13.40
C TRP A 318 9.56 -17.25 13.52
N ALA A 319 8.88 -18.10 12.73
CA ALA A 319 7.44 -18.27 12.83
C ALA A 319 7.01 -18.79 14.22
N ASP A 320 7.67 -19.84 14.73
CA ASP A 320 7.41 -20.39 16.06
C ASP A 320 7.62 -19.33 17.16
N TRP A 321 8.73 -18.58 17.08
CA TRP A 321 9.02 -17.47 17.99
C TRP A 321 7.89 -16.44 18.02
N THR A 322 7.36 -16.03 16.87
CA THR A 322 6.27 -15.05 16.80
C THR A 322 4.99 -15.50 17.49
N TRP A 323 4.75 -16.82 17.62
CA TRP A 323 3.55 -17.38 18.21
C TRP A 323 3.70 -17.72 19.68
N THR A 324 4.85 -18.28 20.07
CA THR A 324 5.05 -18.87 21.39
C THR A 324 5.84 -17.98 22.33
N ARG A 325 6.78 -17.19 21.80
CA ARG A 325 7.75 -16.42 22.60
C ARG A 325 8.51 -17.28 23.62
N ASP A 326 8.62 -18.58 23.34
CA ASP A 326 9.23 -19.58 24.22
C ASP A 326 10.76 -19.51 24.13
N ARG A 327 11.36 -18.63 24.94
CA ARG A 327 12.81 -18.40 24.94
C ARG A 327 13.62 -19.61 25.37
N ASP A 328 13.12 -20.40 26.31
CA ASP A 328 13.88 -21.53 26.87
C ASP A 328 14.01 -22.64 25.81
N ARG A 329 12.96 -22.83 25.00
CA ARG A 329 12.99 -23.78 23.89
C ARG A 329 13.73 -23.24 22.66
N LEU A 330 13.53 -21.97 22.30
CA LEU A 330 13.94 -21.44 20.99
C LEU A 330 15.30 -20.72 20.98
N ALA A 331 15.73 -20.11 22.09
CA ALA A 331 17.02 -19.40 22.13
C ALA A 331 18.23 -20.34 21.92
N PRO A 332 18.29 -21.56 22.47
CA PRO A 332 19.37 -22.50 22.17
C PRO A 332 19.44 -22.90 20.69
N VAL A 333 18.28 -22.99 20.03
CA VAL A 333 18.20 -23.29 18.58
C VAL A 333 18.68 -22.09 17.76
N ALA A 334 18.24 -20.88 18.15
CA ALA A 334 18.66 -19.64 17.54
C ALA A 334 20.18 -19.42 17.62
N LEU A 335 20.79 -19.79 18.76
CA LEU A 335 22.23 -19.76 18.96
C LEU A 335 22.97 -20.73 18.02
N ARG A 336 22.48 -21.96 17.85
CA ARG A 336 23.06 -22.89 16.87
C ARG A 336 22.97 -22.37 15.43
N LEU A 337 21.91 -21.65 15.08
CA LEU A 337 21.80 -20.97 13.79
C LEU A 337 22.73 -19.76 13.67
N LEU A 338 22.94 -19.04 14.77
CA LEU A 338 23.89 -17.93 14.84
C LEU A 338 25.31 -18.40 14.53
N GLU A 339 25.71 -19.56 15.06
CA GLU A 339 27.04 -20.16 14.86
C GLU A 339 27.23 -20.82 13.48
N ASN A 340 26.16 -20.97 12.69
CA ASN A 340 26.22 -21.63 11.38
C ASN A 340 26.99 -20.78 10.35
N GLU A 341 27.74 -21.41 9.44
CA GLU A 341 28.49 -20.69 8.38
C GLU A 341 27.58 -19.93 7.40
N ALA A 342 26.37 -20.42 7.16
CA ALA A 342 25.44 -19.80 6.23
C ALA A 342 24.90 -18.47 6.79
N ARG A 343 25.18 -17.37 6.07
CA ARG A 343 24.73 -16.01 6.44
C ARG A 343 23.21 -15.91 6.70
N ILE A 344 22.40 -16.68 5.97
CA ILE A 344 20.94 -16.69 6.13
C ILE A 344 20.55 -17.27 7.49
N ALA A 345 21.17 -18.38 7.89
CA ALA A 345 20.98 -18.98 9.20
C ALA A 345 21.40 -18.02 10.32
N ARG A 346 22.56 -17.36 10.18
CA ARG A 346 23.03 -16.38 11.18
C ARG A 346 22.03 -15.26 11.41
N LYS A 347 21.47 -14.70 10.32
CA LYS A 347 20.46 -13.64 10.40
C LYS A 347 19.20 -14.10 11.12
N ALA A 348 18.74 -15.33 10.85
CA ALA A 348 17.55 -15.89 11.48
C ALA A 348 17.77 -16.10 12.98
N GLY A 349 18.91 -16.70 13.36
CA GLY A 349 19.30 -16.88 14.76
C GLY A 349 19.44 -15.56 15.51
N TYR A 350 20.15 -14.58 14.92
CA TYR A 350 20.29 -13.24 15.49
C TYR A 350 18.94 -12.56 15.72
N ARG A 351 18.01 -12.67 14.76
CA ARG A 351 16.69 -12.04 14.86
C ARG A 351 15.90 -12.52 16.06
N VAL A 352 15.90 -13.84 16.31
CA VAL A 352 15.21 -14.44 17.46
C VAL A 352 15.93 -14.10 18.76
N LEU A 353 17.25 -14.26 18.81
CA LEU A 353 18.03 -13.93 20.02
C LEU A 353 17.83 -12.46 20.42
N ARG A 354 17.82 -11.52 19.48
CA ARG A 354 17.61 -10.11 19.81
C ARG A 354 16.31 -9.85 20.59
N GLU A 355 15.28 -10.67 20.39
CA GLU A 355 14.01 -10.56 21.12
C GLU A 355 13.91 -11.49 22.33
N ALA A 356 14.81 -12.47 22.48
CA ALA A 356 14.77 -13.49 23.52
C ALA A 356 15.50 -13.08 24.81
N VAL A 357 15.41 -11.80 25.18
CA VAL A 357 16.00 -11.23 26.40
C VAL A 357 14.98 -11.25 27.56
N PRO A 358 15.40 -11.54 28.81
CA PRO A 358 16.73 -12.01 29.20
C PRO A 358 17.01 -13.43 28.69
N PHE A 359 18.28 -13.68 28.39
CA PHE A 359 18.75 -14.94 27.82
C PHE A 359 18.74 -16.08 28.86
N PRO A 360 18.46 -17.34 28.44
CA PRO A 360 18.79 -18.50 29.25
C PRO A 360 20.30 -18.56 29.54
N LEU A 361 20.69 -19.01 30.74
CA LEU A 361 22.10 -19.02 31.21
C LEU A 361 23.07 -19.70 30.23
N GLU A 362 22.67 -20.83 29.64
CA GLU A 362 23.49 -21.55 28.66
C GLU A 362 23.76 -20.72 27.40
N VAL A 363 22.74 -19.96 26.96
CA VAL A 363 22.83 -19.09 25.78
C VAL A 363 23.73 -17.89 26.07
N GLU A 364 23.54 -17.26 27.22
CA GLU A 364 24.37 -16.12 27.64
C GLU A 364 25.85 -16.52 27.80
N SER A 365 26.12 -17.64 28.48
CA SER A 365 27.47 -18.16 28.66
C SER A 365 28.16 -18.43 27.33
N ARG A 366 27.43 -19.01 26.37
CA ARG A 366 27.97 -19.27 25.03
C ARG A 366 28.19 -17.98 24.24
N LEU A 367 27.30 -16.99 24.33
CA LEU A 367 27.50 -15.69 23.68
C LEU A 367 28.74 -14.96 24.23
N GLU A 368 29.00 -15.00 25.54
CA GLU A 368 30.23 -14.43 26.11
C GLU A 368 31.48 -15.16 25.58
N SER A 369 31.44 -16.49 25.48
CA SER A 369 32.51 -17.27 24.83
C SER A 369 32.75 -16.86 23.37
N LEU A 370 31.69 -16.58 22.62
CA LEU A 370 31.79 -16.20 21.20
C LEU A 370 32.45 -14.83 20.98
N ARG A 371 32.58 -13.97 22.00
CA ARG A 371 33.34 -12.71 21.89
C ARG A 371 34.84 -12.95 21.65
N GLY A 372 35.34 -14.14 21.99
CA GLY A 372 36.69 -14.60 21.69
C GLY A 372 36.84 -15.40 20.38
N SER A 373 35.78 -15.58 19.60
CA SER A 373 35.81 -16.39 18.36
C SER A 373 36.78 -15.82 17.33
N GLU A 374 37.43 -16.65 16.52
CA GLU A 374 38.27 -16.17 15.41
C GLU A 374 37.41 -15.49 14.32
N ASP A 375 36.15 -15.95 14.15
CA ASP A 375 35.17 -15.38 13.24
C ASP A 375 34.75 -13.97 13.70
N ALA A 376 35.19 -12.97 12.94
CA ALA A 376 34.93 -11.56 13.24
C ALA A 376 33.44 -11.21 13.22
N ASP A 377 32.63 -11.86 12.38
CA ASP A 377 31.20 -11.59 12.31
C ASP A 377 30.46 -12.20 13.49
N LEU A 378 30.80 -13.44 13.89
CA LEU A 378 30.23 -14.05 15.10
C LEU A 378 30.55 -13.23 16.35
N ARG A 379 31.80 -12.78 16.48
CA ARG A 379 32.20 -11.88 17.58
C ARG A 379 31.33 -10.63 17.63
N ARG A 380 31.17 -9.94 16.50
CA ARG A 380 30.36 -8.70 16.42
C ARG A 380 28.90 -8.95 16.77
N LEU A 381 28.31 -10.05 16.28
CA LEU A 381 26.91 -10.39 16.52
C LEU A 381 26.67 -10.73 18.00
N ALA A 382 27.54 -11.54 18.61
CA ALA A 382 27.45 -11.90 20.02
C ALA A 382 27.59 -10.67 20.94
N ASP A 383 28.58 -9.83 20.66
CA ASP A 383 28.82 -8.60 21.42
C ASP A 383 27.66 -7.59 21.27
N ALA A 384 27.02 -7.52 20.10
CA ALA A 384 25.81 -6.72 19.89
C ALA A 384 24.60 -7.25 20.68
N LEU A 385 24.40 -8.57 20.72
CA LEU A 385 23.30 -9.19 21.47
C LEU A 385 23.45 -8.97 22.98
N LEU A 386 24.65 -9.18 23.52
CA LEU A 386 24.93 -8.98 24.95
C LEU A 386 24.78 -7.50 25.37
N ARG A 387 25.24 -6.55 24.53
CA ARG A 387 24.99 -5.12 24.77
C ARG A 387 23.51 -4.78 24.77
N HIS A 388 22.75 -5.33 23.81
CA HIS A 388 21.31 -5.09 23.73
C HIS A 388 20.58 -5.65 24.96
N ALA A 389 20.94 -6.84 25.43
CA ALA A 389 20.37 -7.41 26.65
C ALA A 389 20.62 -6.50 27.86
N LYS A 390 21.86 -6.03 28.04
CA LYS A 390 22.22 -5.09 29.13
C LYS A 390 21.46 -3.77 29.04
N SER A 391 21.22 -3.23 27.84
CA SER A 391 20.46 -1.97 27.72
C SER A 391 18.99 -2.15 28.10
N GLN A 392 18.38 -3.29 27.74
CA GLN A 392 16.99 -3.59 28.11
C GLN A 392 16.82 -3.84 29.62
N GLU A 393 17.85 -4.35 30.31
CA GLU A 393 17.84 -4.48 31.77
C GLU A 393 17.90 -3.11 32.48
N ILE A 394 18.65 -2.15 31.94
CA ILE A 394 18.76 -0.79 32.50
C ILE A 394 17.43 -0.02 32.32
N ASP A 395 16.80 -0.13 31.16
CA ASP A 395 15.51 0.53 30.86
C ASP A 395 14.32 -0.11 31.60
N ALA A 396 14.48 -1.31 32.16
CA ALA A 396 13.46 -2.00 32.95
C ALA A 396 13.48 -1.63 34.45
N ILE A 397 14.39 -0.75 34.87
CA ILE A 397 14.44 -0.19 36.23
C ILE A 397 13.45 0.99 36.28
N PRO A 398 12.39 0.93 37.11
CA PRO A 398 11.28 1.90 37.12
C PRO A 398 11.67 3.32 37.55
#